data_AF-A0A7C0VEG0-F1
#
_entry.id   AF-A0A7C0VEG0-F1
#
_cell.length_a   1.000
_cell.length_b   1.000
_cell.length_c   1.000
_cell.angle_alpha   90.00
_cell.angle_beta   90.00
_cell.angle_gamma   90.00
#
_symmetry.space_group_name_H-M   'P 1'
#
loop_
_entity.id
_entity.type
_entity.pdbx_description
1 polymer ?
#
loop_
_entity_poly.entity_id
_entity_poly.type
_entity_poly.pdbx_seq_one_letter_code
_entity_poly.pdbx_strand_id
1 'polypeptide(L)'
;MVEKRRQDDLLEKIKEAIVNLDIDNIQKLCKEAVDAGIPAYKVVTDGMAKGMDIVGQKYEANEYFLAELIMAGETMKEGMKVL
;
A
#
# COMPACT_ATOMS: atom_id res chain seq x y z
N MET A 1 2.90 11.62 21.46
CA MET A 1 2.13 10.44 21.00
C MET A 1 1.31 10.68 19.71
N VAL A 2 1.06 11.92 19.29
CA VAL A 2 0.23 12.23 18.10
C VAL A 2 0.92 11.86 16.77
N GLU A 3 2.23 12.10 16.65
CA GLU A 3 3.02 11.85 15.44
C GLU A 3 3.01 10.38 15.00
N LYS A 4 3.19 9.47 15.97
CA LYS A 4 3.22 8.02 15.72
C LYS A 4 1.88 7.51 15.18
N ARG A 5 0.76 8.01 15.71
CA ARG A 5 -0.59 7.66 15.25
C ARG A 5 -0.81 8.08 13.79
N ARG A 6 -0.36 9.28 13.42
CA ARG A 6 -0.44 9.76 12.03
C ARG A 6 0.38 8.90 11.06
N GLN A 7 1.56 8.44 11.48
CA GLN A 7 2.38 7.56 10.66
C GLN A 7 1.74 6.17 10.47
N ASP A 8 1.22 5.60 11.55
CA ASP A 8 0.48 4.34 11.50
C ASP A 8 -0.76 4.45 10.59
N ASP A 9 -1.51 5.56 10.66
CA ASP A 9 -2.68 5.83 9.81
C ASP A 9 -2.31 5.92 8.32
N LEU A 10 -1.16 6.50 7.97
CA LEU A 10 -0.70 6.60 6.58
C LEU A 10 -0.29 5.23 6.03
N LEU A 11 0.41 4.42 6.84
CA LEU A 11 0.76 3.04 6.44
C LEU A 11 -0.48 2.19 6.23
N GLU A 12 -1.50 2.35 7.08
CA GLU A 12 -2.77 1.65 6.95
C GLU A 12 -3.50 2.04 5.66
N LYS A 13 -3.57 3.34 5.34
CA LYS A 13 -4.18 3.81 4.09
C LYS A 13 -3.45 3.29 2.85
N ILE A 14 -2.12 3.23 2.88
CA ILE A 14 -1.33 2.67 1.78
C ILE A 14 -1.62 1.18 1.61
N LYS A 15 -1.71 0.44 2.72
CA LYS A 15 -2.11 -0.97 2.72
C LYS A 15 -3.49 -1.16 2.09
N GLU A 16 -4.48 -0.37 2.52
CA GLU A 16 -5.84 -0.40 1.98
C GLU A 16 -5.89 -0.02 0.50
N ALA A 17 -5.09 0.95 0.06
CA ALA A 17 -5.00 1.33 -1.35
C ALA A 17 -4.51 0.17 -2.23
N ILE A 18 -3.51 -0.61 -1.76
CA ILE A 18 -3.09 -1.84 -2.46
C ILE A 18 -4.22 -2.87 -2.53
N VAL A 19 -4.89 -3.13 -1.39
CA VAL A 19 -5.96 -4.13 -1.32
C VAL A 19 -7.13 -3.73 -2.22
N ASN A 20 -7.51 -2.46 -2.23
CA ASN A 20 -8.64 -1.94 -3.00
C ASN A 20 -8.28 -1.58 -4.45
N LEU A 21 -7.04 -1.86 -4.90
CA LEU A 21 -6.56 -1.59 -6.26
C LEU A 21 -6.62 -0.09 -6.63
N ASP A 22 -6.40 0.79 -5.65
CA ASP A 22 -6.49 2.25 -5.80
C ASP A 22 -5.18 2.83 -6.37
N ILE A 23 -5.00 2.62 -7.67
CA ILE A 23 -3.85 3.10 -8.44
C ILE A 23 -3.79 4.63 -8.54
N ASP A 24 -4.93 5.31 -8.47
CA ASP A 24 -5.00 6.76 -8.63
C ASP A 24 -4.49 7.49 -7.38
N ASN A 25 -4.71 6.93 -6.18
CA ASN A 25 -4.31 7.57 -4.93
C ASN A 25 -2.99 7.04 -4.34
N ILE A 26 -2.48 5.88 -4.76
CA ILE A 26 -1.30 5.25 -4.15
C ILE A 26 -0.07 6.17 -4.13
N GLN A 27 0.20 6.88 -5.23
CA GLN A 27 1.34 7.81 -5.34
C GLN A 27 1.24 8.95 -4.33
N LYS A 28 0.04 9.53 -4.18
CA LYS A 28 -0.23 10.61 -3.23
C LYS A 28 -0.02 10.14 -1.79
N LEU A 29 -0.55 8.98 -1.43
CA LEU A 29 -0.40 8.43 -0.09
C LEU A 29 1.07 8.13 0.24
N CYS A 30 1.82 7.56 -0.70
CA CYS A 30 3.25 7.31 -0.54
C CYS A 30 4.05 8.59 -0.33
N LYS A 31 3.72 9.64 -1.10
CA LYS A 31 4.31 10.96 -0.92
C LYS A 31 3.99 11.55 0.46
N GLU A 32 2.74 11.50 0.89
CA GLU A 32 2.32 11.99 2.22
C GLU A 32 3.04 11.24 3.35
N ALA A 33 3.31 9.94 3.19
CA ALA A 33 4.05 9.14 4.15
C ALA A 33 5.51 9.58 4.29
N VAL A 34 6.23 9.76 3.18
CA VAL A 34 7.63 10.22 3.22
C VAL A 34 7.74 11.67 3.69
N ASP A 35 6.79 12.53 3.29
CA ASP A 35 6.71 13.93 3.75
C ASP A 35 6.42 14.00 5.26
N ALA A 36 5.74 13.00 5.83
CA ALA A 36 5.51 12.83 7.27
C ALA A 36 6.68 12.16 8.01
N GLY A 37 7.84 12.02 7.35
CA GLY A 37 9.07 11.47 7.94
C GLY A 37 9.08 9.95 8.09
N ILE A 38 8.16 9.22 7.46
CA ILE A 38 8.20 7.76 7.42
C ILE A 38 9.29 7.33 6.43
N PRO A 39 10.27 6.51 6.85
CA PRO A 39 11.28 6.01 5.91
C PRO A 39 10.65 5.22 4.77
N ALA A 40 11.11 5.42 3.53
CA ALA A 40 10.62 4.72 2.35
C ALA A 40 10.56 3.19 2.53
N TYR A 41 11.59 2.59 3.14
CA TYR A 41 11.61 1.15 3.40
C TYR A 41 10.41 0.70 4.27
N LYS A 42 9.98 1.53 5.24
CA LYS A 42 8.80 1.24 6.07
C LYS A 42 7.52 1.38 5.27
N VAL A 43 7.42 2.34 4.37
CA VAL A 43 6.25 2.45 3.47
C VAL A 43 6.09 1.18 2.64
N VAL A 44 7.21 0.64 2.12
CA VAL A 44 7.22 -0.60 1.37
C VAL A 44 6.88 -1.80 2.27
N THR A 45 7.57 -2.00 3.39
CA THR A 45 7.42 -3.22 4.21
C THR A 45 6.16 -3.21 5.08
N ASP A 46 5.82 -2.07 5.68
CA ASP A 46 4.71 -1.96 6.63
C ASP A 46 3.40 -1.49 5.98
N GLY A 47 3.45 -0.90 4.78
CA GLY A 47 2.28 -0.51 3.99
C GLY A 47 2.03 -1.45 2.82
N MET A 48 2.87 -1.35 1.78
CA MET A 48 2.63 -2.04 0.50
C MET A 48 2.68 -3.56 0.60
N ALA A 49 3.74 -4.12 1.21
CA ALA A 49 3.93 -5.56 1.32
C ALA A 49 2.81 -6.22 2.12
N LYS A 50 2.39 -5.61 3.24
CA LYS A 50 1.22 -6.08 4.00
C LYS A 50 -0.07 -6.01 3.20
N GLY A 51 -0.20 -5.05 2.28
CA GLY A 51 -1.33 -4.96 1.36
C GLY A 51 -1.31 -6.12 0.38
N MET A 52 -0.15 -6.42 -0.20
CA MET A 52 0.03 -7.57 -1.08
C MET A 52 -0.18 -8.92 -0.39
N ASP A 53 0.20 -9.06 0.88
CA ASP A 53 -0.08 -10.27 1.66
C ASP A 53 -1.60 -10.54 1.74
N ILE A 54 -2.41 -9.48 1.95
CA ILE A 54 -3.87 -9.58 1.98
C ILE A 54 -4.42 -9.92 0.59
N VAL A 55 -3.90 -9.28 -0.46
CA VAL A 55 -4.26 -9.61 -1.85
C VAL A 55 -3.97 -11.08 -2.16
N GLY A 56 -2.83 -11.60 -1.72
CA GLY A 56 -2.46 -13.01 -1.85
C GLY A 56 -3.44 -13.94 -1.13
N GLN A 57 -3.80 -13.62 0.12
CA GLN A 57 -4.81 -14.37 0.88
C GLN A 57 -6.18 -14.36 0.17
N LYS A 58 -6.59 -13.21 -0.38
CA LYS A 58 -7.84 -13.10 -1.15
C LYS A 58 -7.80 -13.92 -2.44
N TYR A 59 -6.65 -13.98 -3.09
CA TYR A 59 -6.44 -14.81 -4.28
C TYR A 59 -6.53 -16.30 -3.93
N GLU A 60 -5.86 -16.74 -2.86
CA GLU A 60 -5.93 -18.12 -2.36
C GLU A 60 -7.35 -18.51 -1.93
N ALA A 61 -8.13 -17.56 -1.39
CA ALA A 61 -9.53 -17.75 -1.00
C ALA A 61 -10.52 -17.74 -2.19
N ASN A 62 -10.05 -17.54 -3.43
CA ASN A 62 -10.88 -17.33 -4.63
C ASN A 62 -11.82 -16.11 -4.55
N GLU A 63 -11.48 -15.11 -3.73
CA GLU A 63 -12.15 -13.80 -3.72
C GLU A 63 -11.61 -12.89 -4.81
N TYR A 64 -10.30 -12.95 -5.05
CA TYR A 64 -9.58 -12.24 -6.11
C TYR A 64 -9.11 -13.24 -7.17
N PHE A 65 -9.06 -12.80 -8.43
CA PHE A 65 -8.53 -13.58 -9.53
C PHE A 65 -7.21 -12.98 -10.02
N LEU A 66 -6.66 -13.56 -11.08
CA LEU A 66 -5.38 -13.15 -11.65
C LEU A 66 -5.38 -11.66 -12.06
N ALA A 67 -6.52 -11.15 -12.53
CA ALA A 67 -6.65 -9.75 -12.94
C ALA A 67 -6.43 -8.81 -11.74
N GLU A 68 -7.07 -9.08 -10.60
CA GLU A 68 -6.90 -8.28 -9.38
C GLU A 68 -5.48 -8.39 -8.83
N LEU A 69 -4.86 -9.58 -8.89
CA LEU A 69 -3.46 -9.77 -8.49
C LEU A 69 -2.50 -8.93 -9.34
N ILE A 70 -2.71 -8.89 -10.67
CA ILE A 70 -1.93 -8.05 -11.59
C ILE A 70 -2.15 -6.56 -11.28
N MET A 71 -3.39 -6.15 -11.06
CA MET A 71 -3.74 -4.75 -10.75
C MET A 71 -3.13 -4.29 -9.42
N ALA A 72 -3.10 -5.15 -8.40
CA ALA A 72 -2.45 -4.84 -7.13
C ALA A 72 -0.93 -4.66 -7.32
N GLY A 73 -0.31 -5.51 -8.15
CA GLY A 73 1.10 -5.37 -8.54
C GLY A 73 1.40 -4.06 -9.27
N GLU A 74 0.57 -3.66 -10.23
CA GLU A 74 0.73 -2.36 -10.91
C GLU A 74 0.47 -1.18 -9.95
N THR A 75 -0.49 -1.29 -9.03
CA THR A 75 -0.73 -0.29 -7.98
C THR A 75 0.51 -0.11 -7.09
N MET A 76 1.10 -1.22 -6.63
CA MET A 76 2.34 -1.20 -5.85
C MET A 76 3.48 -0.54 -6.63
N LYS A 77 3.65 -0.90 -7.90
CA LYS A 77 4.67 -0.35 -8.78
C LYS A 77 4.51 1.15 -9.01
N GLU A 78 3.28 1.66 -9.14
CA GLU A 78 3.04 3.11 -9.20
C GLU A 78 3.46 3.81 -7.91
N GLY A 79 3.14 3.23 -6.75
CA GLY A 79 3.58 3.77 -5.46
C GLY A 79 5.11 3.80 -5.32
N MET A 80 5.80 2.74 -5.77
CA MET A 80 7.26 2.66 -5.74
C MET A 80 7.97 3.75 -6.55
N LYS A 81 7.34 4.35 -7.55
CA LYS A 81 7.95 5.44 -8.34
C LYS A 81 8.18 6.72 -7.55
N VAL A 82 7.54 6.84 -6.39
CA VAL A 82 7.53 8.06 -5.55
C VAL A 82 8.39 7.90 -4.29
N LEU A 83 8.86 6.68 -4.02
CA LEU A 83 9.61 6.32 -2.82
C LEU A 83 11.13 6.32 -3.04
#